data_AF-A0A935PKN4-F1
#
_entry.id   AF-A0A935PKN4-F1
#
_cell.length_a   1.000
_cell.length_b   1.000
_cell.length_c   1.000
_cell.angle_alpha   90.00
_cell.angle_beta   90.00
_cell.angle_gamma   90.00
#
_symmetry.space_group_name_H-M   'P 1'
#
loop_
_entity.id
_entity.type
_entity.pdbx_description
1 polymer ?
#
loop_
_entity_poly.entity_id
_entity_poly.type
_entity_poly.pdbx_seq_one_letter_code
_entity_poly.pdbx_strand_id
1 'polypeptide(L)'
;MTAEPAGFSVAAPLLRGYRSALRHAVVAALGRRCGVPLGARRLAAVDRLLSGRDARIRLAAGLEAELAFGRLAFRLPAGPAPESVTLGQGAGITFGPLTLRAALAPAPVLVREGWSTAMDPGQYQLRAWHSGDRIRPLGGRGHRQVSVLLREARIAPGRRSHWPVVVDADATIVWVPGICRSDARIPTEGTEALCAHAAFA
;
A
#
# COMPACT_ATOMS: atom_id res chain seq x y z
N MET A 1 -5.82 12.96 8.16
CA MET A 1 -6.85 11.91 8.05
C MET A 1 -7.04 11.66 6.56
N THR A 2 -6.29 10.71 5.99
CA THR A 2 -6.44 10.30 4.59
C THR A 2 -7.65 9.38 4.49
N ALA A 3 -8.65 9.79 3.71
CA ALA A 3 -9.76 8.91 3.36
C ALA A 3 -9.24 7.97 2.28
N GLU A 4 -9.09 6.68 2.60
CA GLU A 4 -8.84 5.65 1.59
C GLU A 4 -10.20 5.14 1.10
N PRO A 5 -10.36 4.81 -0.19
CA PRO A 5 -11.59 4.23 -0.71
C PRO A 5 -11.83 2.92 0.03
N ALA A 6 -12.88 2.91 0.87
CA ALA A 6 -13.32 1.82 1.75
C ALA A 6 -12.64 1.64 3.14
N GLY A 7 -11.95 2.66 3.69
CA GLY A 7 -11.42 2.57 5.06
C GLY A 7 -10.95 3.89 5.71
N PHE A 8 -10.56 3.82 6.98
CA PHE A 8 -9.90 4.93 7.69
C PHE A 8 -8.76 4.43 8.59
N SER A 9 -7.77 5.28 8.83
CA SER A 9 -6.66 4.98 9.74
C SER A 9 -6.40 6.10 10.72
N VAL A 10 -6.24 5.75 11.99
CA VAL A 10 -6.00 6.66 13.11
C VAL A 10 -4.79 6.21 13.92
N ALA A 11 -4.05 7.16 14.48
CA ALA A 11 -2.91 6.85 15.34
C ALA A 11 -3.40 6.22 16.65
N ALA A 12 -2.98 4.99 16.92
CA ALA A 12 -3.38 4.26 18.12
C ALA A 12 -2.94 4.96 19.42
N PRO A 13 -1.75 5.60 19.51
CA PRO A 13 -1.36 6.34 20.71
C PRO A 13 -2.35 7.45 21.10
N LEU A 14 -2.90 8.17 20.11
CA LEU A 14 -3.89 9.23 20.36
C LEU A 14 -5.18 8.66 20.94
N LEU A 15 -5.67 7.56 20.36
CA LEU A 15 -6.87 6.90 20.87
C LEU A 15 -6.67 6.34 22.27
N ARG A 16 -5.49 5.76 22.56
CA ARG A 16 -5.14 5.24 23.89
C ARG A 16 -5.12 6.36 24.95
N GLY A 17 -4.71 7.56 24.57
CA GLY A 17 -4.71 8.74 25.45
C GLY A 17 -6.12 9.25 25.81
N TYR A 18 -7.14 8.95 25.01
CA TYR A 18 -8.51 9.35 25.32
C TYR A 18 -9.15 8.46 26.38
N ARG A 19 -10.00 9.08 27.24
CA ARG A 19 -10.97 8.37 28.09
C ARG A 19 -11.84 7.44 27.25
N SER A 20 -12.24 6.30 27.82
CA SER A 20 -13.00 5.25 27.12
C SER A 20 -14.21 5.78 26.35
N ALA A 21 -15.02 6.64 26.97
CA ALA A 21 -16.20 7.23 26.33
C ALA A 21 -15.87 8.08 25.08
N LEU A 22 -14.81 8.90 25.13
CA LEU A 22 -14.40 9.74 24.01
C LEU A 22 -13.80 8.89 22.89
N ARG A 23 -12.97 7.92 23.24
CA ARG A 23 -12.42 6.95 22.30
C ARG A 23 -13.54 6.19 21.57
N HIS A 24 -14.52 5.69 22.32
CA HIS A 24 -15.69 5.02 21.79
C HIS A 24 -16.50 5.92 20.86
N ALA A 25 -16.72 7.18 21.24
CA ALA A 25 -17.41 8.14 20.40
C ALA A 25 -16.68 8.39 19.08
N VAL A 26 -15.35 8.58 19.11
CA VAL A 26 -14.51 8.74 17.91
C VAL A 26 -14.58 7.51 17.02
N VAL A 27 -14.35 6.32 17.58
CA VAL A 27 -14.38 5.06 16.81
C VAL A 27 -15.77 4.80 16.23
N ALA A 28 -16.85 5.03 16.99
CA ALA A 28 -18.22 4.88 16.51
C ALA A 28 -18.55 5.89 15.40
N ALA A 29 -18.11 7.14 15.51
CA ALA A 29 -18.28 8.15 14.47
C ALA A 29 -17.56 7.76 13.18
N LEU A 30 -16.33 7.23 13.29
CA LEU A 30 -15.58 6.76 12.13
C LEU A 30 -16.23 5.51 11.51
N GLY A 31 -16.72 4.57 12.32
CA GLY A 31 -17.48 3.41 11.84
C GLY A 31 -18.71 3.81 11.02
N ARG A 32 -19.48 4.81 11.50
CA ARG A 32 -20.63 5.37 10.77
C ARG A 32 -20.23 5.98 9.42
N ARG A 33 -19.08 6.65 9.34
CA ARG A 33 -18.57 7.20 8.05
C ARG A 33 -18.25 6.10 7.03
N CYS A 34 -17.93 4.90 7.47
CA CYS A 34 -17.75 3.72 6.61
C CYS A 34 -19.03 2.89 6.44
N GLY A 35 -20.19 3.39 6.89
CA GLY A 35 -21.47 2.67 6.78
C GLY A 35 -21.64 1.51 7.76
N VAL A 36 -20.74 1.34 8.75
CA VAL A 36 -20.77 0.21 9.69
C VAL A 36 -20.94 0.73 11.13
N PRO A 37 -22.17 0.73 11.68
CA PRO A 37 -22.39 1.15 13.05
C PRO A 37 -21.72 0.18 14.05
N LEU A 38 -20.88 0.74 14.92
CA LEU A 38 -20.16 0.00 15.95
C LEU A 38 -20.89 0.13 17.29
N GLY A 39 -21.56 -0.94 17.72
CA GLY A 39 -22.18 -1.03 19.05
C GLY A 39 -21.16 -1.34 20.16
N ALA A 40 -21.60 -1.27 21.42
CA ALA A 40 -20.76 -1.40 22.61
C ALA A 40 -19.83 -2.63 22.60
N ARG A 41 -20.35 -3.80 22.22
CA ARG A 41 -19.55 -5.05 22.13
C ARG A 41 -18.37 -4.92 21.17
N ARG A 42 -18.55 -4.23 20.04
CA ARG A 42 -17.50 -4.04 19.02
C ARG A 42 -16.49 -2.99 19.48
N LEU A 43 -16.95 -1.93 20.13
CA LEU A 43 -16.07 -0.92 20.74
C LEU A 43 -15.18 -1.54 21.83
N ALA A 44 -15.74 -2.42 22.66
CA ALA A 44 -14.95 -3.20 23.63
C ALA A 44 -13.95 -4.16 22.96
N ALA A 45 -14.27 -4.70 21.77
CA ALA A 45 -13.31 -5.49 20.99
C ALA A 45 -12.18 -4.61 20.43
N VAL A 46 -12.49 -3.38 20.00
CA VAL A 46 -11.48 -2.40 19.56
C VAL A 46 -10.57 -1.99 20.73
N ASP A 47 -11.09 -1.83 21.94
CA ASP A 47 -10.24 -1.58 23.12
C ASP A 47 -9.27 -2.73 23.40
N ARG A 48 -9.77 -3.97 23.35
CA ARG A 48 -8.90 -5.16 23.50
C ARG A 48 -7.84 -5.20 22.41
N LEU A 49 -8.19 -4.86 21.17
CA LEU A 49 -7.25 -4.75 20.06
C LEU A 49 -6.20 -3.66 20.34
N LEU A 50 -6.62 -2.48 20.81
CA LEU A 50 -5.73 -1.37 21.16
C LEU A 50 -4.77 -1.69 22.30
N SER A 51 -5.11 -2.60 23.21
CA SER A 51 -4.20 -3.09 24.26
C SER A 51 -3.21 -4.14 23.75
N GLY A 52 -3.46 -4.75 22.59
CA GLY A 52 -2.58 -5.73 21.98
C GLY A 52 -1.39 -5.13 21.23
N ARG A 53 -0.62 -6.01 20.59
CA ARG A 53 0.41 -5.68 19.59
C ARG A 53 0.01 -6.32 18.27
N ASP A 54 0.21 -5.58 17.17
CA ASP A 54 0.07 -6.03 15.79
C ASP A 54 -0.99 -7.13 15.57
N ALA A 55 -2.25 -6.75 15.71
CA ALA A 55 -3.38 -7.68 15.77
C ALA A 55 -4.50 -7.27 14.80
N ARG A 56 -5.37 -8.23 14.47
CA ARG A 56 -6.53 -8.00 13.60
C ARG A 56 -7.77 -8.67 14.16
N ILE A 57 -8.92 -8.02 14.01
CA ILE A 57 -10.23 -8.57 14.34
C ILE A 57 -11.21 -8.29 13.21
N ARG A 58 -12.08 -9.26 12.92
CA ARG A 58 -13.24 -9.02 12.05
C ARG A 58 -14.40 -8.49 12.89
N LEU A 59 -14.99 -7.40 12.43
CA LEU A 59 -16.17 -6.76 13.00
C LEU A 59 -17.41 -7.18 12.20
N ALA A 60 -18.44 -6.33 12.13
CA ALA A 60 -19.65 -6.62 11.37
C ALA A 60 -19.55 -6.21 9.92
N ALA A 61 -20.40 -6.82 9.08
CA ALA A 61 -20.53 -6.50 7.66
C ALA A 61 -19.19 -6.51 6.90
N GLY A 62 -18.30 -7.45 7.26
CA GLY A 62 -16.99 -7.61 6.64
C GLY A 62 -15.91 -6.66 7.16
N LEU A 63 -16.23 -5.57 7.85
CA LEU A 63 -15.23 -4.59 8.32
C LEU A 63 -14.17 -5.27 9.20
N GLU A 64 -12.91 -5.13 8.84
CA GLU A 64 -11.76 -5.57 9.62
C GLU A 64 -11.13 -4.37 10.32
N ALA A 65 -10.80 -4.54 11.59
CA ALA A 65 -9.96 -3.62 12.33
C ALA A 65 -8.57 -4.25 12.52
N GLU A 66 -7.54 -3.51 12.15
CA GLU A 66 -6.16 -3.96 12.18
C GLU A 66 -5.32 -2.91 12.91
N LEU A 67 -4.66 -3.32 13.98
CA LEU A 67 -3.62 -2.54 14.64
C LEU A 67 -2.29 -3.00 14.05
N ALA A 68 -1.57 -2.10 13.40
CA ALA A 68 -0.22 -2.38 12.90
C ALA A 68 0.62 -1.10 12.94
N PHE A 69 1.88 -1.20 13.38
CA PHE A 69 2.83 -0.08 13.38
C PHE A 69 2.31 1.19 14.10
N GLY A 70 1.56 0.99 15.19
CA GLY A 70 1.00 2.10 15.98
C GLY A 70 -0.21 2.79 15.31
N ARG A 71 -0.77 2.20 14.25
CA ARG A 71 -2.00 2.69 13.62
C ARG A 71 -3.12 1.68 13.72
N LEU A 72 -4.30 2.16 14.09
CA LEU A 72 -5.53 1.40 14.00
C LEU A 72 -6.22 1.76 12.68
N ALA A 73 -6.27 0.79 11.77
CA ALA A 73 -6.97 0.91 10.50
C ALA A 73 -8.26 0.10 10.52
N PHE A 74 -9.32 0.66 9.96
CA PHE A 74 -10.55 -0.04 9.67
C PHE A 74 -10.70 -0.09 8.16
N ARG A 75 -10.92 -1.28 7.63
CA ARG A 75 -11.02 -1.52 6.19
C ARG A 75 -12.06 -2.59 5.93
N LEU A 76 -12.82 -2.47 4.85
CA LEU A 76 -13.49 -3.65 4.32
C LEU A 76 -12.43 -4.66 3.86
N PRO A 77 -12.73 -5.97 3.88
CA PRO A 77 -11.78 -6.95 3.37
C PRO A 77 -11.58 -6.61 1.90
N ALA A 78 -10.33 -6.46 1.49
CA ALA A 78 -10.02 -6.41 0.07
C ALA A 78 -10.49 -7.73 -0.55
N GLY A 79 -11.09 -7.67 -1.73
CA GLY A 79 -11.41 -8.85 -2.53
C GLY A 79 -10.14 -9.64 -2.91
N PRO A 80 -10.24 -10.65 -3.77
CA PRO A 80 -9.05 -11.31 -4.30
C PRO A 80 -8.07 -10.29 -4.90
N ALA A 81 -6.78 -10.60 -4.84
CA ALA A 81 -5.78 -9.75 -5.48
C ALA A 81 -6.13 -9.57 -6.96
N PRO A 82 -6.04 -8.35 -7.51
CA PRO A 82 -6.33 -8.14 -8.92
C PRO A 82 -5.39 -9.01 -9.77
N GLU A 83 -5.91 -9.51 -10.90
CA GLU A 83 -5.07 -10.14 -11.92
C GLU A 83 -4.02 -9.15 -12.43
N SER A 84 -2.93 -9.67 -12.99
CA SER A 84 -1.88 -8.83 -13.56
C SER A 84 -2.44 -7.95 -14.68
N VAL A 85 -2.12 -6.65 -14.66
CA VAL A 85 -2.59 -5.67 -15.65
C VAL A 85 -1.40 -5.01 -16.32
N THR A 86 -1.42 -4.89 -17.65
CA THR A 86 -0.39 -4.13 -18.38
C THR A 86 -0.42 -2.66 -17.96
N LEU A 87 0.74 -2.12 -17.56
CA LEU A 87 0.93 -0.71 -17.27
C LEU A 87 0.93 0.07 -18.60
N GLY A 88 -0.26 0.46 -19.03
CA GLY A 88 -0.47 1.25 -20.23
C GLY A 88 -0.15 2.73 -20.04
N GLN A 89 0.06 3.43 -21.16
CA GLN A 89 0.14 4.88 -21.16
C GLN A 89 -1.25 5.50 -20.95
N GLY A 90 -1.32 6.63 -20.23
CA GLY A 90 -2.55 7.42 -20.12
C GLY A 90 -3.34 7.23 -18.81
N ALA A 91 -4.54 6.63 -18.89
CA ALA A 91 -5.48 6.58 -17.77
C ALA A 91 -4.90 5.85 -16.56
N GLY A 92 -5.22 6.33 -15.35
CA GLY A 92 -4.73 5.72 -14.12
C GLY A 92 -5.32 4.34 -13.89
N ILE A 93 -4.45 3.35 -13.68
CA ILE A 93 -4.81 1.98 -13.32
C ILE A 93 -4.83 1.89 -11.80
N THR A 94 -5.98 1.54 -11.23
CA THR A 94 -6.07 1.25 -9.80
C THR A 94 -5.70 -0.21 -9.55
N PHE A 95 -4.65 -0.43 -8.75
CA PHE A 95 -4.21 -1.75 -8.32
C PHE A 95 -4.04 -1.78 -6.80
N GLY A 96 -4.91 -2.55 -6.13
CA GLY A 96 -4.93 -2.61 -4.68
C GLY A 96 -5.14 -1.21 -4.08
N PRO A 97 -4.25 -0.72 -3.21
CA PRO A 97 -4.40 0.60 -2.58
C PRO A 97 -3.90 1.78 -3.43
N LEU A 98 -3.35 1.54 -4.63
CA LEU A 98 -2.68 2.57 -5.41
C LEU A 98 -3.36 2.80 -6.76
N THR A 99 -3.35 4.04 -7.21
CA THR A 99 -3.57 4.42 -8.61
C THR A 99 -2.23 4.70 -9.26
N LEU A 100 -1.93 4.01 -10.36
CA LEU A 100 -0.70 4.17 -11.13
C LEU A 100 -1.00 4.78 -12.49
N ARG A 101 -0.18 5.74 -12.90
CA ARG A 101 -0.24 6.39 -14.22
C ARG A 101 1.13 6.29 -14.86
N ALA A 102 1.17 6.10 -16.16
CA ALA A 102 2.41 6.12 -16.92
C ALA A 102 2.26 6.97 -18.19
N ALA A 103 3.34 7.63 -18.59
CA ALA A 103 3.42 8.40 -19.82
C ALA A 103 4.86 8.37 -20.35
N LEU A 104 5.03 8.52 -21.66
CA LEU A 104 6.34 8.75 -22.26
C LEU A 104 6.78 10.19 -21.97
N ALA A 105 7.96 10.35 -21.41
CA ALA A 105 8.59 11.62 -21.12
C ALA A 105 10.12 11.45 -21.03
N PRO A 106 10.90 12.54 -21.10
CA PRO A 106 12.33 12.48 -20.83
C PRO A 106 12.62 11.88 -19.45
N ALA A 107 13.56 10.94 -19.38
CA ALA A 107 13.94 10.25 -18.17
C ALA A 107 14.49 11.24 -17.13
N PRO A 108 13.93 11.30 -15.91
CA PRO A 108 14.49 12.08 -14.82
C PRO A 108 15.68 11.34 -14.20
N VAL A 109 16.43 12.06 -13.35
CA VAL A 109 17.36 11.41 -12.41
C VAL A 109 16.58 10.42 -11.55
N LEU A 110 16.94 9.14 -11.62
CA LEU A 110 16.29 8.11 -10.84
C LEU A 110 16.71 8.17 -9.37
N VAL A 111 15.71 8.04 -8.50
CA VAL A 111 15.92 7.85 -7.06
C VAL A 111 15.53 6.44 -6.66
N ARG A 112 16.20 5.94 -5.63
CA ARG A 112 15.96 4.58 -5.11
C ARG A 112 14.57 4.44 -4.49
N GLU A 113 14.08 5.48 -3.82
CA GLU A 113 12.80 5.46 -3.11
C GLU A 113 11.96 6.62 -3.62
N GLY A 114 10.71 6.35 -3.98
CA GLY A 114 9.85 7.36 -4.55
C GLY A 114 8.53 6.83 -5.09
N TRP A 115 7.57 7.75 -5.18
CA TRP A 115 6.26 7.54 -5.79
C TRP A 115 6.27 7.75 -7.31
N SER A 116 7.37 8.24 -7.85
CA SER A 116 7.60 8.35 -9.29
C SER A 116 8.89 7.65 -9.68
N THR A 117 8.94 7.09 -10.87
CA THR A 117 10.16 6.53 -11.47
C THR A 117 10.09 6.57 -13.00
N ALA A 118 11.19 6.22 -13.66
CA ALA A 118 11.21 5.95 -15.09
C ALA A 118 11.86 4.60 -15.39
N MET A 119 11.45 4.03 -16.50
CA MET A 119 11.91 2.75 -17.03
C MET A 119 12.14 2.89 -18.53
N ASP A 120 13.01 2.06 -19.10
CA ASP A 120 13.17 1.99 -20.56
C ASP A 120 11.81 1.83 -21.25
N PRO A 121 11.60 2.42 -22.46
CA PRO A 121 10.40 2.15 -23.23
C PRO A 121 10.17 0.65 -23.41
N GLY A 122 8.96 0.17 -23.10
CA GLY A 122 8.66 -1.25 -23.11
C GLY A 122 7.31 -1.59 -22.49
N GLN A 123 7.02 -2.89 -22.42
CA GLN A 123 5.83 -3.41 -21.77
C GLN A 123 6.14 -3.80 -20.33
N TYR A 124 5.30 -3.31 -19.42
CA TYR A 124 5.39 -3.60 -18.00
C TYR A 124 4.05 -4.09 -17.49
N GLN A 125 4.08 -4.94 -16.47
CA GLN A 125 2.88 -5.43 -15.81
C GLN A 125 2.86 -5.00 -14.36
N LEU A 126 1.66 -4.64 -13.90
CA LEU A 126 1.33 -4.48 -12.50
C LEU A 126 0.78 -5.80 -11.99
N ARG A 127 1.34 -6.29 -10.89
CA ARG A 127 0.81 -7.45 -10.17
C ARG A 127 0.97 -7.27 -8.68
N ALA A 128 0.25 -8.06 -7.89
CA ALA A 128 0.54 -8.15 -6.47
C ALA A 128 1.93 -8.77 -6.26
N TRP A 129 2.63 -8.37 -5.21
CA TRP A 129 3.85 -9.08 -4.81
C TRP A 129 3.51 -10.51 -4.32
N HIS A 130 4.46 -11.42 -4.51
CA HIS A 130 4.38 -12.82 -4.08
C HIS A 130 5.48 -13.16 -3.08
N SER A 131 5.22 -14.14 -2.21
CA SER A 131 6.28 -14.67 -1.32
C SER A 131 7.44 -15.19 -2.15
N GLY A 132 8.66 -14.80 -1.78
CA GLY A 132 9.87 -15.11 -2.55
C GLY A 132 10.30 -14.03 -3.53
N ASP A 133 9.46 -13.03 -3.84
CA ASP A 133 9.82 -11.91 -4.70
C ASP A 133 11.08 -11.18 -4.18
N ARG A 134 12.00 -10.89 -5.11
CA ARG A 134 13.24 -10.17 -4.84
C ARG A 134 13.45 -9.04 -5.83
N ILE A 135 14.08 -7.98 -5.35
CA ILE A 135 14.47 -6.81 -6.14
C ILE A 135 15.94 -6.48 -5.84
N ARG A 136 16.71 -6.12 -6.87
CA ARG A 136 18.05 -5.57 -6.71
C ARG A 136 17.96 -4.04 -6.71
N PRO A 137 18.17 -3.36 -5.56
CA PRO A 137 17.93 -1.92 -5.47
C PRO A 137 18.90 -1.10 -6.32
N LEU A 138 18.40 0.01 -6.89
CA LEU A 138 19.22 1.02 -7.57
C LEU A 138 20.37 1.49 -6.66
N GLY A 139 21.60 1.43 -7.16
CA GLY A 139 22.82 1.82 -6.43
C GLY A 139 23.17 0.91 -5.24
N GLY A 140 22.46 -0.21 -5.06
CA GLY A 140 22.68 -1.16 -3.96
C GLY A 140 23.52 -2.38 -4.35
N ARG A 141 24.02 -3.10 -3.34
CA ARG A 141 24.65 -4.42 -3.52
C ARG A 141 23.66 -5.53 -3.18
N GLY A 142 23.48 -6.46 -4.12
CA GLY A 142 22.69 -7.68 -3.94
C GLY A 142 21.16 -7.49 -3.99
N HIS A 143 20.47 -8.61 -3.82
CA HIS A 143 19.00 -8.65 -3.88
C HIS A 143 18.38 -8.56 -2.49
N ARG A 144 17.26 -7.84 -2.39
CA ARG A 144 16.42 -7.74 -1.20
C ARG A 144 15.07 -8.40 -1.42
N GLN A 145 14.54 -9.02 -0.38
CA GLN A 145 13.19 -9.58 -0.40
C GLN A 145 12.15 -8.45 -0.35
N VAL A 146 11.13 -8.52 -1.20
CA VAL A 146 10.04 -7.54 -1.23
C VAL A 146 9.22 -7.58 0.06
N SER A 147 9.03 -8.75 0.65
CA SER A 147 8.38 -8.91 1.97
C SER A 147 9.06 -8.08 3.08
N VAL A 148 10.40 -8.07 3.09
CA VAL A 148 11.20 -7.31 4.06
C VAL A 148 11.08 -5.81 3.79
N LEU A 149 11.17 -5.40 2.52
CA LEU A 149 10.98 -4.00 2.11
C LEU A 149 9.61 -3.46 2.54
N LEU A 150 8.52 -4.20 2.30
CA LEU A 150 7.16 -3.83 2.71
C LEU A 150 7.03 -3.71 4.24
N ARG A 151 7.73 -4.55 5.00
CA ARG A 151 7.74 -4.49 6.46
C ARG A 151 8.50 -3.26 6.96
N GLU A 152 9.67 -2.96 6.39
CA GLU A 152 10.46 -1.77 6.72
C GLU A 152 9.73 -0.48 6.39
N ALA A 153 9.02 -0.44 5.26
CA ALA A 153 8.13 0.65 4.87
C ALA A 153 6.84 0.75 5.73
N ARG A 154 6.70 -0.12 6.76
CA ARG A 154 5.55 -0.17 7.68
C ARG A 154 4.21 -0.32 6.98
N ILE A 155 4.18 -1.03 5.86
CA ILE A 155 2.93 -1.38 5.18
C ILE A 155 2.21 -2.41 6.04
N ALA A 156 0.97 -2.15 6.46
CA ALA A 156 0.20 -3.08 7.27
C ALA A 156 -0.03 -4.41 6.53
N PRO A 157 0.00 -5.58 7.22
CA PRO A 157 -0.20 -6.89 6.60
C PRO A 157 -1.40 -6.96 5.66
N GLY A 158 -2.54 -6.40 6.06
CA GLY A 158 -3.75 -6.34 5.23
C GLY A 158 -3.65 -5.57 3.93
N ARG A 159 -2.68 -4.65 3.82
CA ARG A 159 -2.37 -3.91 2.58
C ARG A 159 -1.26 -4.56 1.79
N ARG A 160 -0.35 -5.27 2.46
CA ARG A 160 0.77 -5.94 1.81
C ARG A 160 0.26 -6.87 0.73
N SER A 161 -0.70 -7.76 1.01
CA SER A 161 -1.17 -8.77 0.04
C SER A 161 -1.60 -8.22 -1.32
N HIS A 162 -1.97 -6.94 -1.38
CA HIS A 162 -2.43 -6.26 -2.59
C HIS A 162 -1.47 -5.15 -3.03
N TRP A 163 -0.29 -5.04 -2.41
CA TRP A 163 0.68 -4.04 -2.79
C TRP A 163 1.23 -4.35 -4.18
N PRO A 164 1.14 -3.41 -5.13
CA PRO A 164 1.61 -3.66 -6.49
C PRO A 164 3.13 -3.70 -6.55
N VAL A 165 3.62 -4.51 -7.47
CA VAL A 165 4.97 -4.43 -8.02
C VAL A 165 4.87 -4.26 -9.52
N VAL A 166 5.79 -3.50 -10.10
CA VAL A 166 5.94 -3.37 -11.54
C VAL A 166 7.02 -4.35 -11.99
N VAL A 167 6.68 -5.20 -12.97
CA VAL A 167 7.58 -6.17 -13.58
C VAL A 167 7.73 -5.92 -15.07
N ASP A 168 8.90 -6.26 -15.61
CA ASP A 168 9.11 -6.29 -17.05
C ASP A 168 8.63 -7.61 -17.68
N ALA A 169 8.86 -7.76 -18.99
CA ALA A 169 8.47 -8.95 -19.76
C ALA A 169 9.11 -10.26 -19.26
N ASP A 170 10.27 -10.18 -18.59
CA ASP A 170 11.00 -11.33 -18.02
C ASP A 170 10.58 -11.61 -16.57
N ALA A 171 9.48 -11.00 -16.11
CA ALA A 171 8.99 -11.03 -14.73
C ALA A 171 9.98 -10.47 -13.69
N THR A 172 10.98 -9.69 -14.14
CA THR A 172 11.92 -9.01 -13.25
C THR A 172 11.24 -7.81 -12.62
N ILE A 173 11.27 -7.71 -11.29
CA ILE A 173 10.69 -6.56 -10.57
C ILE A 173 11.56 -5.33 -10.80
N VAL A 174 10.98 -4.34 -11.49
CA VAL A 174 11.63 -3.07 -11.80
C VAL A 174 11.33 -1.99 -10.78
N TRP A 175 10.15 -2.03 -10.16
CA TRP A 175 9.75 -1.02 -9.19
C TRP A 175 8.73 -1.55 -8.17
N VAL A 176 8.97 -1.25 -6.90
CA VAL A 176 8.01 -1.37 -5.80
C VAL A 176 7.58 0.05 -5.43
N PRO A 177 6.39 0.52 -5.84
CA PRO A 177 5.97 1.91 -5.68
C PRO A 177 6.10 2.43 -4.25
N GLY A 178 6.69 3.60 -4.11
CA GLY A 178 6.93 4.26 -2.82
C GLY A 178 8.05 3.64 -1.97
N ILE A 179 8.69 2.55 -2.41
CA ILE A 179 9.57 1.73 -1.56
C ILE A 179 10.93 1.46 -2.19
N CYS A 180 10.99 0.97 -3.43
CA CYS A 180 12.27 0.59 -4.02
C CYS A 180 12.21 0.58 -5.56
N ARG A 181 13.15 1.28 -6.19
CA ARG A 181 13.48 1.17 -7.60
C ARG A 181 14.60 0.16 -7.78
N SER A 182 14.50 -0.70 -8.80
CA SER A 182 15.56 -1.66 -9.13
C SER A 182 16.70 -1.01 -9.94
N ASP A 183 17.79 -1.74 -10.14
CA ASP A 183 18.86 -1.37 -11.07
C ASP A 183 18.66 -1.92 -12.50
N ALA A 184 17.48 -2.48 -12.80
CA ALA A 184 17.11 -2.98 -14.12
C ALA A 184 16.25 -1.96 -14.90
N ARG A 185 16.27 -2.04 -16.24
CA ARG A 185 15.51 -1.16 -17.14
C ARG A 185 15.73 0.33 -16.84
N ILE A 186 16.98 0.73 -16.63
CA ILE A 186 17.33 2.12 -16.31
C ILE A 186 17.44 2.89 -17.64
N PRO A 187 16.53 3.84 -17.92
CA PRO A 187 16.68 4.71 -19.07
C PRO A 187 17.86 5.65 -18.88
N THR A 188 18.49 6.03 -19.98
CA THR A 188 19.48 7.10 -20.02
C THR A 188 18.80 8.42 -19.66
N GLU A 189 19.41 9.21 -18.77
CA GLU A 189 18.85 10.51 -18.38
C GLU A 189 18.60 11.40 -19.61
N GLY A 190 17.43 12.06 -19.64
CA GLY A 190 17.04 12.94 -20.74
C GLY A 190 16.54 12.24 -22.01
N THR A 191 16.66 10.91 -22.15
CA THR A 191 16.07 10.17 -23.27
C THR A 191 14.61 9.83 -23.02
N GLU A 192 13.87 9.51 -24.08
CA GLU A 192 12.48 9.07 -23.92
C GLU A 192 12.39 7.80 -23.05
N ALA A 193 11.51 7.83 -22.05
CA ALA A 193 11.32 6.77 -21.09
C ALA A 193 9.85 6.66 -20.68
N LEU A 194 9.46 5.50 -20.15
CA LEU A 194 8.15 5.33 -19.53
C LEU A 194 8.21 5.84 -18.07
N CYS A 195 7.75 7.07 -17.86
CA CYS A 195 7.65 7.69 -16.54
C CYS A 195 6.36 7.26 -15.86
N ALA A 196 6.49 6.57 -14.72
CA ALA A 196 5.38 6.08 -13.93
C ALA A 196 5.26 6.85 -12.61
N HIS A 197 4.02 7.14 -12.20
CA HIS A 197 3.68 7.75 -10.92
C HIS A 197 2.60 6.92 -10.23
N ALA A 198 2.76 6.68 -8.93
CA ALA A 198 1.81 5.99 -8.09
C ALA A 198 1.34 6.93 -6.97
N ALA A 199 0.04 6.95 -6.73
CA ALA A 199 -0.58 7.63 -5.61
C ALA A 199 -1.54 6.68 -4.91
N PHE A 200 -1.91 6.99 -3.67
CA PHE A 200 -3.00 6.27 -3.02
C PHE A 200 -4.31 6.55 -3.76
N ALA A 201 -5.10 5.51 -4.00
CA ALA A 201 -6.45 5.63 -4.55
C ALA A 201 -7.39 6.31 -3.54
#